data_AF-A0A009PB43-F1
#
_entry.id   AF-A0A009PB43-F1
#
_cell.length_a   1.000
_cell.length_b   1.000
_cell.length_c   1.000
_cell.angle_alpha   90.00
_cell.angle_beta   90.00
_cell.angle_gamma   90.00
#
_symmetry.space_group_name_H-M   'P 1'
#
loop_
_entity.id
_entity.type
_entity.pdbx_description
1 polymer ?
#
loop_
_entity_poly.entity_id
_entity_poly.type
_entity_poly.pdbx_seq_one_letter_code
_entity_poly.pdbx_strand_id
1 'polypeptide(L)'
;MVKQYDAVPGMKFHLIGPEDILSLPVAGTGLVNDGDVVVRSTDGKTVSAVTGATNTKFGIIVRHGVGKSGKTADGKEAYKATDVAPVMTIGSIYVKVTAPVTDINAKVYVKTANGTTAAPLGSLSPTATDGTELPNASWETISNEQGLAAVRLRGA
;
A
#
# COMPACT_ATOMS: atom_id res chain seq x y z
N MET A 1 3.98 -5.31 -30.06
CA MET A 1 2.73 -5.76 -29.42
C MET A 1 2.54 -4.94 -28.15
N VAL A 2 1.49 -4.11 -28.06
CA VAL A 2 1.20 -3.38 -26.81
C VAL A 2 0.62 -4.39 -25.83
N LYS A 3 1.31 -4.62 -24.71
CA LYS A 3 0.84 -5.55 -23.67
C LYS A 3 -0.16 -4.81 -22.80
N GLN A 4 -1.41 -5.27 -22.79
CA GLN A 4 -2.42 -4.73 -21.89
C GLN A 4 -2.03 -5.08 -20.46
N TYR A 5 -2.11 -4.09 -19.57
CA TYR A 5 -1.88 -4.30 -18.15
C TYR A 5 -3.19 -4.70 -17.48
N ASP A 6 -3.21 -5.88 -16.87
CA ASP A 6 -4.42 -6.43 -16.23
C ASP A 6 -4.64 -5.87 -14.82
N ALA A 7 -3.59 -5.33 -14.19
CA ALA A 7 -3.67 -4.69 -12.88
C ALA A 7 -2.76 -3.46 -12.75
N VAL A 8 -3.08 -2.60 -11.79
CA VAL A 8 -2.32 -1.38 -11.47
C VAL A 8 -2.27 -1.20 -9.93
N PRO A 9 -1.18 -0.67 -9.34
CA PRO A 9 -1.13 -0.37 -7.92
C PRO A 9 -2.33 0.46 -7.44
N GLY A 10 -2.87 0.06 -6.28
CA GLY A 10 -4.01 0.70 -5.64
C GLY A 10 -5.36 0.29 -6.22
N MET A 11 -5.40 -0.50 -7.31
CA MET A 11 -6.65 -0.97 -7.89
C MET A 11 -7.32 -1.98 -6.96
N LYS A 12 -8.62 -1.80 -6.70
CA LYS A 12 -9.41 -2.78 -5.94
C LYS A 12 -9.40 -4.13 -6.67
N PHE A 13 -9.19 -5.22 -5.94
CA PHE A 13 -9.18 -6.56 -6.52
C PHE A 13 -10.60 -7.13 -6.66
N HIS A 14 -11.41 -7.01 -5.61
CA HIS A 14 -12.81 -7.39 -5.63
C HIS A 14 -13.70 -6.15 -5.66
N LEU A 15 -14.78 -6.20 -6.45
CA LEU A 15 -15.84 -5.18 -6.43
C LEU A 15 -16.92 -5.49 -5.39
N ILE A 16 -16.94 -6.71 -4.85
CA ILE A 16 -17.98 -7.23 -3.97
C ILE A 16 -17.30 -7.83 -2.73
N GLY A 17 -17.65 -7.33 -1.55
CA GLY A 17 -17.12 -7.75 -0.26
C GLY A 17 -17.10 -6.60 0.75
N PRO A 18 -16.85 -6.87 2.04
CA PRO A 18 -16.72 -5.80 3.02
C PRO A 18 -15.47 -4.97 2.71
N GLU A 19 -15.65 -3.66 2.62
CA GLU A 19 -14.61 -2.67 2.42
C GLU A 19 -14.75 -1.57 3.48
N ASP A 20 -13.62 -1.11 4.00
CA ASP A 20 -13.50 0.09 4.81
C ASP A 20 -12.44 0.97 4.15
N ILE A 21 -12.88 2.09 3.59
CA ILE A 21 -12.04 3.06 2.89
C ILE A 21 -12.28 4.42 3.53
N LEU A 22 -11.27 4.93 4.20
CA LEU A 22 -11.32 6.18 4.93
C LEU A 22 -10.68 7.29 4.09
N SER A 23 -11.36 8.42 3.96
CA SER A 23 -10.79 9.63 3.37
C SER A 23 -9.99 10.37 4.43
N LEU A 24 -8.66 10.18 4.43
CA LEU A 24 -7.78 10.69 5.48
C LEU A 24 -6.78 11.73 4.93
N PRO A 25 -6.64 12.89 5.59
CA PRO A 25 -5.57 13.82 5.29
C PRO A 25 -4.18 13.20 5.43
N VAL A 26 -3.30 13.47 4.48
CA VAL A 26 -1.89 13.10 4.53
C VAL A 26 -1.13 14.11 5.41
N ALA A 27 -0.30 13.58 6.30
CA ALA A 27 0.56 14.32 7.20
C ALA A 27 2.04 14.02 6.94
N GLY A 28 2.91 14.87 7.47
CA GLY A 28 4.35 14.78 7.26
C GLY A 28 4.79 15.33 5.90
N THR A 29 6.08 15.19 5.59
CA THR A 29 6.69 15.76 4.37
C THR A 29 6.83 14.76 3.23
N GLY A 30 6.50 13.49 3.48
CA GLY A 30 6.59 12.42 2.48
C GLY A 30 5.48 12.50 1.43
N LEU A 31 5.77 11.98 0.24
CA LEU A 31 4.79 11.70 -0.79
C LEU A 31 4.28 10.26 -0.65
N VAL A 32 3.00 10.04 -0.93
CA VAL A 32 2.40 8.70 -0.98
C VAL A 32 1.62 8.53 -2.29
N ASN A 33 1.70 7.35 -2.89
CA ASN A 33 1.13 7.02 -4.19
C ASN A 33 0.02 5.97 -4.07
N ASP A 34 -0.71 5.77 -5.16
CA ASP A 34 -1.69 4.69 -5.25
C ASP A 34 -1.01 3.33 -5.01
N GLY A 35 -1.55 2.54 -4.08
CA GLY A 35 -1.02 1.24 -3.69
C GLY A 35 0.12 1.28 -2.66
N ASP A 36 0.56 2.46 -2.21
CA ASP A 36 1.53 2.57 -1.13
C ASP A 36 0.87 2.21 0.22
N VAL A 37 1.65 1.52 1.07
CA VAL A 37 1.27 1.34 2.47
C VAL A 37 1.54 2.64 3.22
N VAL A 38 0.57 3.04 4.02
CA VAL A 38 0.65 4.21 4.90
C VAL A 38 0.35 3.81 6.33
N VAL A 39 0.77 4.66 7.25
CA VAL A 39 0.49 4.53 8.67
C VAL A 39 -0.59 5.52 9.06
N ARG A 40 -1.65 5.04 9.71
CA ARG A 40 -2.65 5.89 10.35
C ARG A 40 -2.15 6.39 11.70
N SER A 41 -2.38 7.67 11.99
CA SER A 41 -2.05 8.29 13.26
C SER A 41 -2.75 7.60 14.43
N THR A 42 -2.22 7.79 15.64
CA THR A 42 -2.80 7.21 16.86
C THR A 42 -4.27 7.61 17.05
N ASP A 43 -4.60 8.86 16.75
CA ASP A 43 -5.95 9.43 16.85
C ASP A 43 -6.85 9.10 15.64
N GLY A 44 -6.33 8.38 14.65
CA GLY A 44 -7.11 7.91 13.50
C GLY A 44 -7.44 8.96 12.45
N LYS A 45 -6.98 10.22 12.62
CA LYS A 45 -7.42 11.34 11.79
C LYS A 45 -6.55 11.61 10.58
N THR A 46 -5.31 11.14 10.56
CA THR A 46 -4.38 11.38 9.45
C THR A 46 -3.63 10.12 9.07
N VAL A 47 -3.01 10.14 7.89
CA VAL A 47 -2.06 9.12 7.45
C VAL A 47 -0.72 9.72 7.08
N SER A 48 0.34 8.93 7.16
CA SER A 48 1.68 9.34 6.76
C SER A 48 2.42 8.18 6.11
N ALA A 49 3.47 8.49 5.35
CA ALA A 49 4.37 7.47 4.82
C ALA A 49 4.99 6.65 5.96
N VAL A 50 5.28 5.37 5.70
CA VAL A 50 5.95 4.49 6.66
C VAL A 50 7.37 5.01 6.92
N THR A 51 7.68 5.29 8.18
CA THR A 51 8.99 5.81 8.62
C THR A 51 9.71 4.88 9.61
N GLY A 52 9.04 3.82 10.08
CA GLY A 52 9.56 2.91 11.08
C GLY A 52 8.54 1.87 11.55
N ALA A 53 8.94 1.01 12.49
CA ALA A 53 8.15 -0.12 12.99
C ALA A 53 7.17 0.25 14.13
N THR A 54 7.20 1.48 14.65
CA THR A 54 6.45 1.86 15.86
C THR A 54 4.93 1.85 15.66
N ASN A 55 4.45 2.00 14.43
CA ASN A 55 3.02 2.07 14.14
C ASN A 55 2.56 0.88 13.29
N THR A 56 1.65 0.08 13.85
CA THR A 56 1.07 -1.11 13.19
C THR A 56 -0.28 -0.84 12.53
N LYS A 57 -0.82 0.38 12.65
CA LYS A 57 -2.10 0.78 12.05
C LYS A 57 -1.93 1.07 10.55
N PHE A 58 -1.54 0.06 9.80
CA PHE A 58 -1.30 0.19 8.37
C PHE A 58 -2.61 0.26 7.58
N GLY A 59 -2.59 1.02 6.49
CA GLY A 59 -3.60 1.02 5.45
C GLY A 59 -2.93 1.17 4.08
N ILE A 60 -3.69 0.98 3.01
CA ILE A 60 -3.15 1.06 1.64
C ILE A 60 -3.92 2.11 0.86
N ILE A 61 -3.22 2.97 0.13
CA ILE A 61 -3.86 3.99 -0.70
C ILE A 61 -4.60 3.35 -1.87
N VAL A 62 -5.89 3.63 -1.97
CA VAL A 62 -6.72 3.21 -3.10
C VAL A 62 -6.42 4.10 -4.30
N ARG A 63 -6.34 3.50 -5.47
CA ARG A 63 -6.17 4.24 -6.72
C ARG A 63 -7.34 5.19 -6.93
N HIS A 64 -7.02 6.47 -7.05
CA HIS A 64 -8.02 7.50 -7.30
C HIS A 64 -7.49 8.58 -8.23
N GLY A 65 -8.33 9.09 -9.14
CA GLY A 65 -7.91 10.02 -10.19
C GLY A 65 -7.78 11.48 -9.75
N VAL A 66 -8.18 11.82 -8.51
CA VAL A 66 -8.22 13.21 -8.02
C VAL A 66 -7.73 13.32 -6.59
N GLY A 67 -7.39 14.55 -6.19
CA GLY A 67 -6.95 14.89 -4.83
C GLY A 67 -5.44 14.85 -4.61
N LYS A 68 -4.65 14.70 -5.68
CA LYS A 68 -3.18 14.67 -5.63
C LYS A 68 -2.62 16.03 -6.03
N SER A 69 -1.90 16.70 -5.15
CA SER A 69 -1.28 17.99 -5.44
C SER A 69 0.25 17.96 -5.40
N GLY A 70 0.84 16.78 -5.20
CA GLY A 70 2.28 16.52 -5.27
C GLY A 70 2.71 15.87 -6.58
N LYS A 71 4.02 15.89 -6.85
CA LYS A 71 4.64 15.15 -7.95
C LYS A 71 5.88 14.40 -7.48
N THR A 72 6.05 13.17 -7.93
CA THR A 72 7.27 12.39 -7.72
C THR A 72 8.42 12.92 -8.59
N ALA A 73 9.63 12.41 -8.37
CA ALA A 73 10.79 12.72 -9.22
C ALA A 73 10.57 12.36 -10.70
N ASP A 74 9.75 11.33 -10.97
CA ASP A 74 9.35 10.93 -12.33
C ASP A 74 8.19 11.78 -12.90
N GLY A 75 7.76 12.83 -12.19
CA GLY A 75 6.66 13.70 -12.58
C GLY A 75 5.25 13.11 -12.41
N LYS A 76 5.13 11.94 -11.77
CA LYS A 76 3.83 11.30 -11.51
C LYS A 76 3.11 11.98 -10.35
N GLU A 77 1.79 12.09 -10.44
CA GLU A 77 0.98 12.67 -9.37
C GLU A 77 1.01 11.80 -8.11
N ALA A 78 1.17 12.45 -6.97
CA ALA A 78 1.20 11.82 -5.65
C ALA A 78 0.46 12.68 -4.62
N TYR A 79 -0.01 12.05 -3.55
CA TYR A 79 -0.54 12.78 -2.42
C TYR A 79 0.61 13.37 -1.59
N LYS A 80 0.47 14.61 -1.16
CA LYS A 80 1.38 15.28 -0.22
C LYS A 80 0.62 15.76 1.01
N ALA A 81 1.33 16.34 1.98
CA ALA A 81 0.72 16.96 3.16
C ALA A 81 -0.54 17.78 2.81
N THR A 82 -1.59 17.64 3.61
CA THR A 82 -2.92 18.28 3.47
C THR A 82 -3.83 17.74 2.36
N ASP A 83 -3.31 16.96 1.41
CA ASP A 83 -4.16 16.22 0.48
C ASP A 83 -4.98 15.16 1.23
N VAL A 84 -6.15 14.80 0.70
CA VAL A 84 -7.00 13.75 1.28
C VAL A 84 -6.89 12.50 0.42
N ALA A 85 -6.32 11.44 0.99
CA ALA A 85 -6.12 10.17 0.30
C ALA A 85 -7.21 9.15 0.73
N PRO A 86 -7.74 8.35 -0.20
CA PRO A 86 -8.60 7.22 0.14
C PRO A 86 -7.74 6.05 0.62
N VAL A 87 -7.92 5.66 1.88
CA VAL A 87 -7.09 4.65 2.56
C VAL A 87 -7.92 3.43 2.89
N MET A 88 -7.60 2.30 2.27
CA MET A 88 -8.22 1.02 2.56
C MET A 88 -7.62 0.41 3.84
N THR A 89 -8.48 0.10 4.80
CA THR A 89 -8.16 -0.58 6.08
C THR A 89 -8.76 -1.98 6.13
N ILE A 90 -9.85 -2.21 5.38
CA ILE A 90 -10.48 -3.51 5.15
C ILE A 90 -10.81 -3.60 3.66
N GLY A 91 -10.50 -4.71 3.00
CA GLY A 91 -10.76 -4.90 1.56
C GLY A 91 -9.67 -5.68 0.85
N SER A 92 -9.76 -5.80 -0.47
CA SER A 92 -8.73 -6.46 -1.30
C SER A 92 -8.18 -5.50 -2.35
N ILE A 93 -6.86 -5.39 -2.45
CA ILE A 93 -6.20 -4.37 -3.28
C ILE A 93 -4.92 -4.89 -3.93
N TYR A 94 -4.67 -4.48 -5.17
CA TYR A 94 -3.43 -4.76 -5.87
C TYR A 94 -2.31 -3.85 -5.39
N VAL A 95 -1.18 -4.47 -5.04
CA VAL A 95 0.02 -3.80 -4.57
C VAL A 95 1.24 -4.26 -5.35
N LYS A 96 2.23 -3.39 -5.47
CA LYS A 96 3.56 -3.79 -5.95
C LYS A 96 4.31 -4.47 -4.81
N VAL A 97 4.84 -5.65 -5.07
CA VAL A 97 5.62 -6.40 -4.09
C VAL A 97 7.11 -6.29 -4.38
N THR A 98 7.93 -6.33 -3.33
CA THR A 98 9.39 -6.27 -3.47
C THR A 98 10.03 -7.62 -3.74
N ALA A 99 9.33 -8.70 -3.40
CA ALA A 99 9.70 -10.07 -3.77
C ALA A 99 8.44 -10.78 -4.29
N PRO A 100 8.56 -11.62 -5.33
CA PRO A 100 7.41 -12.33 -5.88
C PRO A 100 6.69 -13.17 -4.82
N VAL A 101 5.37 -13.05 -4.77
CA VAL A 101 4.50 -13.93 -3.99
C VAL A 101 4.33 -15.22 -4.77
N THR A 102 4.90 -16.32 -4.28
CA THR A 102 4.79 -17.65 -4.89
C THR A 102 3.88 -18.58 -4.09
N ASP A 103 3.54 -18.22 -2.86
CA ASP A 103 2.63 -18.93 -1.97
C ASP A 103 1.68 -17.92 -1.32
N ILE A 104 0.37 -18.10 -1.51
CA ILE A 104 -0.65 -17.22 -0.94
C ILE A 104 -0.77 -17.33 0.59
N ASN A 105 -0.24 -18.42 1.16
CA ASN A 105 -0.21 -18.63 2.61
C ASN A 105 1.01 -17.97 3.27
N ALA A 106 1.93 -17.39 2.49
CA ALA A 106 3.02 -16.61 3.03
C ALA A 106 2.48 -15.43 3.85
N LYS A 107 3.19 -15.08 4.92
CA LYS A 107 2.87 -13.90 5.72
C LYS A 107 3.05 -12.62 4.91
N VAL A 108 2.31 -11.58 5.27
CA VAL A 108 2.44 -10.25 4.68
C VAL A 108 3.34 -9.41 5.58
N TYR A 109 4.45 -8.91 5.04
CA TYR A 109 5.36 -8.03 5.75
C TYR A 109 5.38 -6.64 5.13
N VAL A 110 5.38 -5.61 5.97
CA VAL A 110 5.60 -4.21 5.60
C VAL A 110 7.04 -3.85 5.92
N LYS A 111 7.82 -3.40 4.93
CA LYS A 111 9.20 -2.98 5.16
C LYS A 111 9.22 -1.73 6.05
N THR A 112 9.86 -1.85 7.22
CA THR A 112 9.83 -0.82 8.27
C THR A 112 11.23 -0.39 8.71
N ALA A 113 12.28 -1.08 8.24
CA ALA A 113 13.66 -0.68 8.42
C ALA A 113 14.44 -0.80 7.10
N ASN A 114 15.60 -0.14 7.03
CA ASN A 114 16.57 -0.27 5.94
C ASN A 114 15.95 -0.15 4.53
N GLY A 115 15.09 0.85 4.32
CA GLY A 115 14.48 1.13 3.03
C GLY A 115 15.53 1.40 1.94
N THR A 116 15.29 0.90 0.74
CA THR A 116 16.15 1.12 -0.44
C THR A 116 15.32 1.73 -1.57
N THR A 117 15.97 2.18 -2.64
CA THR A 117 15.25 2.68 -3.84
C THR A 117 14.37 1.59 -4.47
N ALA A 118 14.79 0.32 -4.43
CA ALA A 118 14.03 -0.81 -5.00
C ALA A 118 12.92 -1.33 -4.06
N ALA A 119 13.13 -1.18 -2.76
CA ALA A 119 12.21 -1.59 -1.70
C ALA A 119 12.15 -0.47 -0.64
N PRO A 120 11.41 0.63 -0.91
CA PRO A 120 11.26 1.73 0.05
C PRO A 120 10.52 1.26 1.31
N LEU A 121 10.58 2.07 2.37
CA LEU A 121 9.74 1.83 3.55
C LEU A 121 8.26 1.82 3.14
N GLY A 122 7.49 0.91 3.73
CA GLY A 122 6.10 0.64 3.35
C GLY A 122 5.93 -0.37 2.23
N SER A 123 7.01 -0.84 1.60
CA SER A 123 6.89 -1.92 0.61
C SER A 123 6.35 -3.21 1.21
N LEU A 124 5.51 -3.93 0.46
CA LEU A 124 4.98 -5.22 0.88
C LEU A 124 5.82 -6.39 0.33
N SER A 125 6.03 -7.40 1.16
CA SER A 125 6.81 -8.58 0.83
C SER A 125 6.22 -9.85 1.46
N PRO A 126 6.31 -11.02 0.80
CA PRO A 126 6.05 -12.31 1.43
C PRO A 126 7.19 -12.75 2.38
N THR A 127 8.30 -12.01 2.45
CA THR A 127 9.48 -12.32 3.27
C THR A 127 9.74 -11.25 4.34
N ALA A 128 10.28 -11.67 5.49
CA ALA A 128 10.41 -10.84 6.69
C ALA A 128 11.59 -9.83 6.66
N THR A 129 12.39 -9.78 5.61
CA THR A 129 13.65 -9.00 5.59
C THR A 129 13.41 -7.50 5.84
N ASP A 130 13.82 -7.02 7.02
CA ASP A 130 13.55 -5.66 7.54
C ASP A 130 12.05 -5.29 7.61
N GLY A 131 11.19 -6.31 7.66
CA GLY A 131 9.74 -6.19 7.62
C GLY A 131 9.09 -6.42 8.98
N THR A 132 8.04 -5.66 9.25
CA THR A 132 7.10 -5.94 10.36
C THR A 132 5.93 -6.73 9.78
N GLU A 133 5.54 -7.82 10.44
CA GLU A 133 4.38 -8.61 10.03
C GLU A 133 3.10 -7.77 10.13
N LEU A 134 2.21 -7.89 9.14
CA LEU A 134 0.88 -7.33 9.14
C LEU A 134 -0.13 -8.43 9.53
N PRO A 135 -0.45 -8.60 10.84
CA PRO A 135 -1.08 -9.81 11.37
C PRO A 135 -2.52 -10.07 10.89
N ASN A 136 -3.14 -9.12 10.20
CA ASN A 136 -4.50 -9.22 9.67
C ASN A 136 -4.56 -9.04 8.15
N ALA A 137 -3.47 -9.37 7.46
CA ALA A 137 -3.42 -9.38 6.01
C ALA A 137 -3.04 -10.76 5.46
N SER A 138 -3.54 -11.08 4.28
CA SER A 138 -3.14 -12.28 3.54
C SER A 138 -3.07 -12.01 2.06
N TRP A 139 -2.20 -12.71 1.34
CA TRP A 139 -2.19 -12.69 -0.11
C TRP A 139 -3.43 -13.40 -0.66
N GLU A 140 -4.03 -12.85 -1.72
CA GLU A 140 -5.13 -13.50 -2.45
C GLU A 140 -4.66 -14.05 -3.80
N THR A 141 -3.55 -13.53 -4.33
CA THR A 141 -2.96 -14.00 -5.59
C THR A 141 -1.45 -14.16 -5.46
N ILE A 142 -0.88 -15.02 -6.30
CA ILE A 142 0.55 -14.97 -6.61
C ILE A 142 0.87 -13.72 -7.43
N SER A 143 2.15 -13.36 -7.50
CA SER A 143 2.58 -12.20 -8.29
C SER A 143 2.36 -12.44 -9.78
N ASN A 144 1.75 -11.46 -10.45
CA ASN A 144 1.65 -11.46 -11.90
C ASN A 144 2.96 -10.98 -12.57
N GLU A 145 3.01 -11.03 -13.89
CA GLU A 145 4.19 -10.62 -14.67
C GLU A 145 4.57 -9.13 -14.52
N GLN A 146 3.66 -8.31 -13.98
CA GLN A 146 3.91 -6.90 -13.67
C GLN A 146 4.50 -6.70 -12.26
N GLY A 147 4.69 -7.79 -11.49
CA GLY A 147 5.15 -7.75 -10.11
C GLY A 147 4.07 -7.27 -9.12
N LEU A 148 2.79 -7.42 -9.47
CA LEU A 148 1.66 -7.09 -8.61
C LEU A 148 1.07 -8.35 -7.99
N ALA A 149 0.62 -8.25 -6.74
CA ALA A 149 -0.20 -9.27 -6.09
C ALA A 149 -1.36 -8.57 -5.36
N ALA A 150 -2.48 -9.28 -5.21
CA ALA A 150 -3.59 -8.80 -4.40
C ALA A 150 -3.36 -9.17 -2.93
N VAL A 151 -3.56 -8.19 -2.04
CA VAL A 151 -3.56 -8.39 -0.60
C VAL A 151 -4.95 -8.11 -0.04
N ARG A 152 -5.43 -9.00 0.82
CA ARG A 152 -6.63 -8.81 1.63
C ARG A 152 -6.25 -8.18 2.96
N LEU A 153 -6.89 -7.08 3.32
CA LEU A 153 -6.87 -6.47 4.63
C LEU A 153 -8.14 -6.84 5.39
N ARG A 154 -7.99 -7.26 6.65
CA ARG A 154 -9.12 -7.61 7.55
C ARG A 154 -9.27 -6.66 8.74
N GLY A 155 -8.63 -5.48 8.68
CA GLY A 155 -8.60 -4.48 9.74
C GLY A 155 -7.25 -4.45 10.46
N ALA A 156 -6.90 -3.27 10.98
CA ALA A 156 -5.64 -3.02 11.70
C ALA A 156 -5.88 -2.83 13.21
#